data_AF-A0A1B6FZL9-F1
#
_entry.id   AF-A0A1B6FZL9-F1
#
_cell.length_a   1.000
_cell.length_b   1.000
_cell.length_c   1.000
_cell.angle_alpha   90.00
_cell.angle_beta   90.00
_cell.angle_gamma   90.00
#
_symmetry.space_group_name_H-M   'P 1'
#
loop_
_entity.id
_entity.type
_entity.pdbx_description
1 polymer ?
#
loop_
_entity_poly.entity_id
_entity_poly.type
_entity_poly.pdbx_seq_one_letter_code
_entity_poly.pdbx_strand_id
1 'polypeptide(L)'
;QISKFLHFSSSLDQNDKLKKIRPVLDLLIDTFKKVFSPGKQISIVESLMAFRGRLSYIQFNPSKRARFGVKMYKVCDSVTGYCYGLKIYTGKENNGPEYENFLVSEKVVLELCSDLLGQGRILYMDNWYSTPG
;
A
#
# COMPACT_ATOMS: atom_id res chain seq x y z
N GLN A 1 14.76 -4.02 -26.21
CA GLN A 1 14.64 -5.50 -26.16
C GLN A 1 14.75 -6.08 -24.73
N ILE A 2 15.47 -5.46 -23.79
CA ILE A 2 15.70 -5.99 -22.43
C ILE A 2 14.43 -6.07 -21.56
N SER A 3 13.51 -5.09 -21.67
CA SER A 3 12.30 -5.02 -20.82
C SER A 3 11.36 -6.23 -20.91
N LYS A 4 11.42 -7.01 -22.00
CA LYS A 4 10.59 -8.21 -22.18
C LYS A 4 11.02 -9.40 -21.34
N PHE A 5 12.27 -9.41 -20.88
CA PHE A 5 12.87 -10.53 -20.14
C PHE A 5 13.16 -10.18 -18.67
N LEU A 6 12.73 -9.00 -18.23
CA LEU A 6 12.92 -8.58 -16.85
C LEU A 6 12.01 -9.38 -15.92
N HIS A 7 12.63 -10.06 -14.96
CA HIS A 7 11.96 -10.95 -14.03
C HIS A 7 12.62 -10.84 -12.66
N PHE A 8 11.81 -10.77 -11.59
CA PHE A 8 12.31 -10.43 -10.25
C PHE A 8 12.14 -11.53 -9.21
N SER A 9 11.43 -12.62 -9.50
CA SER A 9 11.09 -13.63 -8.49
C SER A 9 10.82 -15.00 -9.08
N SER A 10 11.50 -16.03 -8.59
CA SER A 10 11.25 -17.44 -8.94
C SER A 10 10.13 -18.09 -8.13
N SER A 11 9.43 -17.35 -7.26
CA SER A 11 8.39 -17.89 -6.38
C SER A 11 7.20 -18.47 -7.15
N LEU A 12 6.74 -19.65 -6.71
CA LEU A 12 5.59 -20.35 -7.28
C LEU A 12 4.31 -20.21 -6.46
N ASP A 13 4.35 -19.52 -5.31
CA ASP A 13 3.19 -19.39 -4.41
C ASP A 13 1.97 -18.84 -5.16
N GLN A 14 0.91 -19.62 -5.32
CA GLN A 14 -0.26 -19.19 -6.07
C GLN A 14 -1.20 -18.29 -5.25
N ASN A 15 -0.99 -18.21 -3.94
CA ASN A 15 -1.81 -17.40 -3.05
C ASN A 15 -1.36 -15.93 -3.01
N ASP A 16 -0.09 -15.65 -3.28
CA ASP A 16 0.42 -14.28 -3.42
C ASP A 16 0.29 -13.72 -4.84
N LYS A 17 -0.69 -12.84 -5.04
CA LYS A 17 -0.92 -12.12 -6.32
C LYS A 17 0.22 -11.18 -6.72
N LEU A 18 1.13 -10.83 -5.81
CA LEU A 18 2.29 -9.97 -6.04
C LEU A 18 3.61 -10.72 -6.13
N LYS A 19 3.61 -12.07 -6.07
CA LYS A 19 4.82 -12.89 -6.02
C LYS A 19 5.91 -12.53 -7.02
N LYS A 20 5.52 -12.09 -8.22
CA LYS A 20 6.42 -11.73 -9.32
C LYS A 20 7.24 -10.46 -9.05
N ILE A 21 6.75 -9.58 -8.17
CA ILE A 21 7.39 -8.31 -7.81
C ILE A 21 7.74 -8.23 -6.32
N ARG A 22 7.32 -9.21 -5.51
CA ARG A 22 7.46 -9.23 -4.05
C ARG A 22 8.88 -8.88 -3.58
N PRO A 23 9.97 -9.49 -4.11
CA PRO A 23 11.33 -9.17 -3.64
C PRO A 23 11.71 -7.70 -3.86
N VAL A 24 11.28 -7.10 -4.97
CA VAL A 24 11.56 -5.69 -5.28
C VAL A 24 10.68 -4.77 -4.45
N LEU A 25 9.41 -5.13 -4.27
CA LEU A 25 8.48 -4.38 -3.45
C LEU A 25 8.97 -4.28 -1.99
N ASP A 26 9.34 -5.41 -1.42
CA ASP A 26 9.81 -5.48 -0.03
C ASP A 26 11.14 -4.74 0.14
N LEU A 27 12.07 -4.89 -0.82
CA LEU A 27 13.33 -4.13 -0.85
C LEU A 27 13.08 -2.62 -0.88
N LEU A 28 12.16 -2.14 -1.72
CA LEU A 28 11.84 -0.72 -1.82
C LEU A 28 11.24 -0.20 -0.51
N ILE A 29 10.27 -0.90 0.07
CA ILE A 29 9.63 -0.49 1.33
C ILE A 29 10.65 -0.46 2.47
N ASP A 30 11.47 -1.50 2.61
CA ASP A 30 12.54 -1.56 3.62
C ASP A 30 13.55 -0.43 3.44
N THR A 31 13.94 -0.15 2.19
CA THR A 31 14.81 0.99 1.88
C THR A 31 14.15 2.31 2.27
N PHE A 32 12.88 2.51 1.93
CA PHE A 32 12.17 3.76 2.25
C PHE A 32 12.13 4.04 3.74
N LYS A 33 11.89 3.01 4.56
CA LYS A 33 11.89 3.11 6.02
C LYS A 33 13.28 3.40 6.59
N LYS A 34 14.34 2.84 5.99
CA LYS A 34 15.73 3.01 6.44
C LYS A 34 16.30 4.39 6.16
N VAL A 35 15.96 4.99 5.01
CA VAL A 35 16.62 6.25 4.57
C VAL A 35 15.96 7.50 5.14
N PHE A 36 14.72 7.41 5.64
CA PHE A 36 14.00 8.56 6.17
C PHE A 36 12.98 8.16 7.23
N SER A 37 13.04 8.83 8.39
CA SER A 37 12.02 8.73 9.44
C SER A 37 11.02 9.88 9.30
N PRO A 38 9.71 9.60 9.12
CA PRO A 38 8.68 10.63 9.08
C PRO A 38 8.62 11.47 10.35
N GLY A 39 8.31 12.76 10.18
CA GLY A 39 8.13 13.70 11.26
C GLY A 39 6.83 13.46 12.04
N LYS A 40 6.38 14.49 12.76
CA LYS A 40 5.19 14.43 13.60
C LYS A 40 3.90 14.25 12.79
N GLN A 41 3.86 14.74 11.56
CA GLN A 41 2.66 14.80 10.73
C GLN A 41 2.78 13.78 9.60
N ILE A 42 1.91 12.77 9.61
CA ILE A 42 1.86 11.72 8.59
C ILE A 42 0.48 11.65 7.98
N SER A 43 0.40 11.17 6.74
CA SER A 43 -0.86 11.03 6.02
C SER A 43 -0.99 9.67 5.36
N ILE A 44 -2.17 9.08 5.42
CA ILE A 44 -2.54 7.94 4.57
C ILE A 44 -3.22 8.46 3.32
N VAL A 45 -2.74 7.99 2.16
CA VAL A 45 -3.24 8.43 0.86
C VAL A 45 -3.47 7.26 -0.08
N GLU A 46 -4.49 7.40 -0.94
CA GLU A 46 -4.75 6.49 -2.05
C GLU A 46 -4.19 7.00 -3.37
N SER A 47 -3.46 6.13 -4.07
CA SER A 47 -3.01 6.37 -5.43
C SER A 47 -3.46 5.27 -6.40
N LEU A 48 -3.67 5.64 -7.65
CA LEU A 48 -4.06 4.73 -8.73
C LEU A 48 -3.03 4.84 -9.86
N MET A 49 -2.15 3.86 -9.97
CA MET A 49 -1.15 3.82 -11.05
C MET A 49 -1.80 3.29 -12.33
N ALA A 50 -1.82 4.12 -13.38
CA ALA A 50 -2.45 3.79 -14.64
C ALA A 50 -1.90 2.47 -15.21
N PHE A 51 -2.78 1.49 -15.40
CA PHE A 51 -2.43 0.21 -15.98
C PHE A 51 -3.68 -0.44 -16.58
N ARG A 52 -3.57 -0.97 -17.80
CA ARG A 52 -4.68 -1.59 -18.55
C ARG A 52 -4.39 -3.04 -18.98
N GLY A 53 -3.34 -3.66 -18.45
CA GLY A 53 -3.06 -5.06 -18.69
C GLY A 53 -3.96 -5.99 -17.88
N ARG A 54 -3.76 -7.30 -18.06
CA ARG A 54 -4.57 -8.34 -17.42
C ARG A 54 -4.03 -8.71 -16.03
N LEU A 55 -4.40 -7.92 -15.03
CA LEU A 55 -4.22 -8.29 -13.62
C LEU A 55 -5.61 -8.41 -12.97
N SER A 56 -5.81 -9.42 -12.13
CA SER A 56 -7.09 -9.66 -11.46
C SER A 56 -7.47 -8.59 -10.42
N TYR A 57 -6.55 -7.68 -10.11
CA TYR A 57 -6.69 -6.64 -9.09
C TYR A 57 -6.67 -5.22 -9.65
N ILE A 58 -6.89 -5.04 -10.96
CA ILE A 58 -7.10 -3.70 -11.53
C ILE A 58 -8.37 -3.08 -10.96
N GLN A 59 -8.25 -1.85 -10.48
CA GLN A 59 -9.35 -1.07 -9.91
C GLN A 59 -9.82 -0.01 -10.88
N PHE A 60 -11.14 0.19 -10.90
CA PHE A 60 -11.76 1.34 -11.53
C PHE A 60 -12.08 2.40 -10.46
N ASN A 61 -11.64 3.63 -10.68
CA ASN A 61 -12.02 4.79 -9.86
C ASN A 61 -12.30 5.99 -10.78
N PRO A 62 -13.57 6.38 -10.98
CA PRO A 62 -13.94 7.45 -11.91
C PRO A 62 -13.38 8.82 -11.48
N SER A 63 -13.14 9.02 -10.19
CA SER A 63 -12.62 10.27 -9.62
C SER A 63 -11.12 10.47 -9.87
N LYS A 64 -10.40 9.44 -10.34
CA LYS A 64 -8.96 9.53 -10.64
C LYS A 64 -8.74 9.66 -12.15
N ARG A 65 -7.77 10.50 -12.54
CA ARG A 65 -7.41 10.74 -13.96
C ARG A 65 -7.15 9.46 -14.76
N ALA A 66 -6.48 8.48 -14.15
CA ALA A 66 -6.18 7.20 -14.79
C ALA A 66 -7.42 6.36 -15.11
N ARG A 67 -8.49 6.50 -14.28
CA ARG A 67 -9.72 5.71 -14.22
C ARG A 67 -9.53 4.22 -13.96
N PHE A 68 -8.58 3.56 -14.61
CA PHE A 68 -8.22 2.16 -14.43
C PHE A 68 -6.75 2.04 -14.03
N GLY A 69 -6.45 1.25 -13.00
CA GLY A 69 -5.07 1.05 -12.59
C GLY A 69 -4.88 0.15 -11.37
N VAL A 70 -3.63 0.03 -10.95
CA VAL A 70 -3.25 -0.65 -9.71
C VAL A 70 -3.44 0.35 -8.55
N LYS A 71 -4.35 0.02 -7.63
CA LYS A 71 -4.61 0.84 -6.44
C LYS A 71 -3.54 0.54 -5.38
N MET A 72 -3.02 1.60 -4.77
CA MET A 72 -2.03 1.55 -3.70
C MET A 72 -2.44 2.47 -2.55
N TYR A 73 -2.33 1.97 -1.34
CA TYR A 73 -2.37 2.72 -0.10
C TYR A 73 -0.94 3.11 0.27
N LYS A 74 -0.72 4.33 0.76
CA LYS A 74 0.61 4.82 1.15
C LYS A 74 0.51 5.57 2.46
N VAL A 75 1.51 5.40 3.32
CA VAL A 75 1.77 6.32 4.43
C VAL A 75 2.91 7.24 4.03
N CYS A 76 2.66 8.54 4.10
CA CYS A 76 3.62 9.57 3.72
C CYS A 76 3.85 10.55 4.87
N ASP A 77 5.04 11.13 4.92
CA ASP A 77 5.29 12.33 5.70
C ASP A 77 4.52 13.51 5.06
N SER A 78 3.69 14.20 5.86
CA SER A 78 2.78 15.22 5.33
C SER A 78 3.49 16.52 4.95
N VAL A 79 4.69 16.77 5.46
CA VAL A 79 5.43 18.01 5.20
C VAL A 79 6.25 17.88 3.91
N THR A 80 6.93 16.75 3.74
CA THR A 80 7.85 16.51 2.62
C THR A 80 7.19 15.74 1.47
N GLY A 81 6.06 15.07 1.72
CA GLY A 81 5.43 14.15 0.78
C GLY A 81 6.18 12.81 0.64
N TYR A 82 7.19 12.57 1.48
CA TYR A 82 8.01 11.36 1.41
C TYR A 82 7.18 10.11 1.69
N CYS A 83 7.26 9.10 0.82
CA CYS A 83 6.56 7.83 0.98
C CYS A 83 7.34 6.92 1.92
N TYR A 84 6.83 6.73 3.14
CA TYR A 84 7.46 5.87 4.15
C TYR A 84 7.11 4.38 3.96
N GLY A 85 5.89 4.10 3.54
CA GLY A 85 5.40 2.74 3.34
C GLY A 85 4.24 2.70 2.36
N LEU A 86 4.03 1.55 1.73
CA LEU A 86 2.92 1.35 0.81
C LEU A 86 2.41 -0.08 0.80
N LYS A 87 1.15 -0.23 0.42
CA LYS A 87 0.46 -1.51 0.24
C LYS A 87 -0.29 -1.50 -1.09
N ILE A 88 -0.09 -2.53 -1.90
CA ILE A 88 -0.83 -2.71 -3.16
C ILE A 88 -2.14 -3.44 -2.85
N TYR A 89 -3.27 -2.88 -3.28
CA TYR A 89 -4.56 -3.54 -3.12
C TYR A 89 -4.72 -4.68 -4.12
N THR A 90 -4.92 -5.90 -3.62
CA THR A 90 -5.06 -7.11 -4.45
C THR A 90 -6.45 -7.73 -4.46
N GLY A 91 -7.45 -7.00 -3.94
CA GLY A 91 -8.82 -7.48 -3.76
C GLY A 91 -9.12 -7.80 -2.29
N LYS A 92 -10.07 -8.72 -2.06
CA LYS A 92 -10.40 -9.20 -0.72
C LYS A 92 -9.22 -9.99 -0.14
N GLU A 93 -8.73 -9.55 1.02
CA GLU A 93 -7.63 -10.19 1.72
C GLU A 93 -8.17 -11.05 2.86
N ASN A 94 -7.60 -12.25 3.01
CA ASN A 94 -7.80 -13.08 4.20
C ASN A 94 -6.73 -12.65 5.20
N ASN A 95 -7.05 -11.66 6.01
CA ASN A 95 -6.19 -11.29 7.12
C ASN A 95 -6.30 -12.37 8.21
N GLY A 96 -5.26 -12.50 9.04
CA GLY A 96 -5.27 -13.41 10.18
C GLY A 96 -6.47 -13.15 11.13
N PRO A 97 -6.77 -14.11 12.03
CA PRO A 97 -7.90 -14.01 12.94
C PRO A 97 -7.85 -12.75 13.83
N GLU A 98 -6.66 -12.19 14.10
CA GLU A 98 -6.52 -10.95 14.85
C GLU A 98 -7.23 -9.74 14.23
N TYR A 99 -7.47 -9.77 12.91
CA TYR A 99 -8.09 -8.67 12.17
C TYR A 99 -9.53 -8.98 11.75
N GLU A 100 -10.12 -10.10 12.15
CA GLU A 100 -11.42 -10.54 11.62
C GLU A 100 -12.53 -9.49 11.84
N ASN A 101 -12.52 -8.83 13.01
CA ASN A 101 -13.50 -7.81 13.39
C ASN A 101 -13.21 -6.40 12.87
N PHE A 102 -12.05 -6.17 12.22
CA PHE A 102 -11.69 -4.85 11.70
C PHE A 102 -12.23 -4.62 10.30
N LEU A 103 -12.67 -3.39 10.04
CA LEU A 103 -13.00 -2.92 8.72
C LEU A 103 -11.75 -2.90 7.82
N VAL A 104 -11.96 -2.96 6.50
CA VAL A 104 -10.86 -2.97 5.52
C VAL A 104 -10.01 -1.71 5.66
N SER A 105 -10.64 -0.56 5.91
CA SER A 105 -9.95 0.70 6.14
C SER A 105 -9.06 0.64 7.37
N GLU A 106 -9.57 0.15 8.50
CA GLU A 106 -8.81 0.01 9.75
C GLU A 106 -7.60 -0.92 9.60
N LYS A 107 -7.80 -2.05 8.91
CA LYS A 107 -6.72 -2.98 8.56
C LYS A 107 -5.59 -2.28 7.80
N VAL A 108 -5.94 -1.49 6.79
CA VAL A 108 -4.96 -0.73 5.99
C VAL A 108 -4.20 0.27 6.87
N VAL A 109 -4.91 0.99 7.75
CA VAL A 109 -4.27 1.96 8.66
C VAL A 109 -3.31 1.26 9.62
N LEU A 110 -3.76 0.21 10.30
CA LEU A 110 -2.95 -0.51 11.29
C LEU A 110 -1.71 -1.14 10.66
N GLU A 111 -1.83 -1.73 9.48
CA GLU A 111 -0.71 -2.36 8.79
C GLU A 111 0.31 -1.34 8.28
N LEU A 112 -0.14 -0.23 7.67
CA LEU A 112 0.78 0.79 7.16
C LEU A 112 1.48 1.57 8.28
N CYS A 113 0.80 1.75 9.41
CA CYS A 113 1.30 2.56 10.52
C CYS A 113 1.92 1.75 11.65
N SER A 114 2.04 0.41 11.54
CA SER A 114 2.50 -0.48 12.63
C SER A 114 3.73 0.04 13.35
N ASP A 115 4.73 0.48 12.57
CA ASP A 115 6.04 0.92 13.07
C ASP A 115 6.06 2.40 13.50
N LEU A 116 4.93 3.09 13.40
CA LEU A 116 4.74 4.50 13.74
C LEU A 116 3.76 4.69 14.90
N LEU A 117 3.06 3.63 15.34
CA LEU A 117 2.16 3.65 16.48
C LEU A 117 2.90 3.94 17.79
N GLY A 118 2.21 4.56 18.74
CA GLY A 118 2.75 4.86 20.08
C GLY A 118 3.79 5.99 20.14
N GLN A 119 4.08 6.66 19.03
CA GLN A 119 5.16 7.67 18.94
C GLN A 119 4.66 9.13 18.94
N GLY A 120 3.39 9.38 19.30
CA GLY A 120 2.84 10.73 19.42
C GLY A 120 2.70 11.50 18.10
N ARG A 121 2.58 10.80 16.97
CA ARG A 121 2.34 11.39 15.65
C ARG A 121 0.87 11.72 15.42
N ILE A 122 0.63 12.70 14.55
CA ILE A 122 -0.68 13.10 14.04
C ILE A 122 -0.86 12.45 12.68
N LEU A 123 -1.93 11.67 12.53
CA LEU A 123 -2.28 10.99 11.29
C LEU A 123 -3.44 11.71 10.60
N TYR A 124 -3.19 12.20 9.39
CA TYR A 124 -4.20 12.73 8.48
C TYR A 124 -4.70 11.63 7.55
N MET A 125 -6.01 11.47 7.44
CA MET A 125 -6.61 10.48 6.58
C MET A 125 -7.94 11.00 6.03
N ASP A 126 -8.39 10.47 4.90
CA ASP A 126 -9.71 10.79 4.40
C ASP A 126 -10.83 10.08 5.21
N ASN A 127 -12.07 10.50 5.00
CA ASN A 127 -13.22 9.97 5.74
C ASN A 127 -13.45 8.47 5.54
N TRP A 128 -12.96 7.86 4.46
CA TRP A 128 -13.10 6.42 4.24
C TRP A 128 -12.28 5.62 5.26
N TYR A 129 -11.22 6.22 5.80
CA TYR A 129 -10.41 5.65 6.87
C TYR A 129 -10.91 5.99 8.28
N SER A 130 -11.79 6.97 8.41
CA SER A 130 -12.28 7.46 9.70
C SER A 130 -13.57 6.74 10.11
N THR A 131 -13.45 5.76 11.00
CA THR A 131 -14.58 5.08 11.65
C THR A 131 -14.65 5.47 13.13
N PRO A 132 -15.83 5.84 13.68
CA PRO A 132 -16.01 5.85 15.12
C PRO A 132 -15.90 4.40 15.58
N GLY A 133 -14.84 4.10 16.34
CA GLY A 133 -14.66 2.79 16.97
C GLY A 133 -15.68 2.51 18.05
#